data_AF-A0A0C3CBL0-F1
#
_entry.id   AF-A0A0C3CBL0-F1
#
_cell.length_a   1.000
_cell.length_b   1.000
_cell.length_c   1.000
_cell.angle_alpha   90.00
_cell.angle_beta   90.00
_cell.angle_gamma   90.00
#
_symmetry.space_group_name_H-M   'P 1'
#
loop_
_entity.id
_entity.type
_entity.pdbx_description
1 polymer ?
#
loop_
_entity_poly.entity_id
_entity_poly.type
_entity_poly.pdbx_seq_one_letter_code
_entity_poly.pdbx_strand_id
1 'polypeptide(L)' 'MEHAEHQKNTFDKRVLAQSPGIVTFEKGQLVQVYRNDLTYTFNSERKLLPRWSAP' A
#
# COMPACT_ATOMS: atom_id res chain seq x y z
N MET A 1 -6.11 6.52 -22.75
CA MET A 1 -5.09 5.61 -22.21
C MET A 1 -3.81 6.34 -21.81
N GLU A 2 -3.36 7.32 -22.59
CA GLU A 2 -2.12 8.07 -22.36
C GLU A 2 -1.98 8.69 -20.95
N HIS A 3 -3.08 9.21 -20.38
CA HIS A 3 -3.02 9.82 -19.05
C HIS A 3 -2.72 8.81 -17.93
N ALA A 4 -3.32 7.62 -17.98
CA ALA A 4 -3.12 6.58 -16.98
C ALA A 4 -1.68 6.07 -17.01
N GLU A 5 -1.13 5.89 -18.21
CA GLU A 5 0.27 5.50 -18.41
C GLU A 5 1.25 6.56 -17.90
N HIS A 6 0.94 7.85 -18.13
CA HIS A 6 1.76 8.95 -17.62
C HIS A 6 1.78 9.02 -16.09
N GLN A 7 0.62 8.85 -15.44
CA GLN A 7 0.52 8.81 -13.99
C GLN A 7 1.29 7.61 -13.42
N LYS A 8 1.13 6.43 -14.05
CA LYS A 8 1.87 5.21 -13.67
C LYS A 8 3.39 5.43 -13.76
N ASN A 9 3.89 5.94 -14.88
CA ASN A 9 5.32 6.20 -15.06
C ASN A 9 5.87 7.19 -14.04
N THR A 10 5.11 8.23 -13.71
CA THR A 10 5.51 9.21 -12.69
C THR A 10 5.55 8.59 -11.30
N PHE A 11 4.56 7.76 -10.98
CA PHE A 11 4.50 7.02 -9.72
C PHE A 11 5.68 6.05 -9.59
N ASP A 12 5.93 5.23 -10.61
CA ASP A 12 7.01 4.23 -10.63
C ASP A 12 8.38 4.92 -10.43
N LYS A 13 8.63 6.06 -11.10
CA LYS A 13 9.84 6.88 -10.89
C LYS A 13 9.99 7.39 -9.45
N ARG A 14 8.89 7.84 -8.83
CA ARG A 14 8.90 8.33 -7.45
C ARG A 14 9.18 7.20 -6.46
N VAL A 15 8.58 6.03 -6.67
CA VAL A 15 8.83 4.85 -5.83
C VAL A 15 10.30 4.42 -5.93
N LEU A 16 10.89 4.38 -7.13
CA LEU A 16 12.30 4.05 -7.31
C LEU A 16 13.27 5.05 -6.68
N ALA A 17 12.88 6.34 -6.61
CA ALA A 17 13.71 7.39 -6.01
C ALA A 17 13.58 7.47 -4.47
N GLN A 18 12.56 6.85 -3.88
CA GLN A 18 12.34 6.85 -2.44
C GLN A 18 13.14 5.73 -1.77
N SER A 19 13.59 5.93 -0.52
CA SER A 19 14.11 4.85 0.32
C SER A 19 12.99 4.35 1.26
N PRO A 20 12.77 3.03 1.39
CA PRO A 20 13.58 1.92 0.86
C PRO A 20 13.29 1.56 -0.62
N GLY A 21 12.32 2.19 -1.26
CA GLY A 21 11.98 1.95 -2.66
C GLY A 21 11.01 0.79 -2.85
N ILE A 22 11.14 0.05 -3.94
CA ILE A 22 10.35 -1.17 -4.16
C ILE A 22 10.82 -2.24 -3.16
N VAL A 23 9.92 -2.71 -2.31
CA VAL A 23 10.18 -3.79 -1.37
C VAL A 23 9.70 -5.10 -1.99
N THR A 24 10.65 -5.99 -2.27
CA THR A 24 10.37 -7.35 -2.74
C THR A 24 10.40 -8.30 -1.55
N PHE A 25 9.37 -9.13 -1.40
CA PHE A 25 9.28 -10.11 -0.32
C PHE A 25 9.71 -11.49 -0.82
N GLU A 26 10.50 -12.20 -0.02
CA GLU A 26 10.93 -13.57 -0.30
C GLU A 26 10.03 -14.60 0.37
N LYS A 27 10.04 -15.82 -0.18
CA LYS A 27 9.28 -16.93 0.40
C LYS A 27 9.77 -17.23 1.82
N GLY A 28 8.83 -17.25 2.77
CA GLY A 28 9.12 -17.47 4.20
C GLY A 28 9.23 -16.18 5.03
N GLN A 29 9.17 -15.01 4.40
CA GLN A 29 9.02 -13.75 5.13
C GLN A 29 7.58 -13.55 5.59
N LEU A 30 7.40 -13.19 6.85
CA LEU A 30 6.11 -12.78 7.39
C LEU A 30 5.79 -11.36 6.90
N VAL A 31 4.59 -11.17 6.36
CA VAL A 31 4.14 -9.88 5.82
C VAL A 31 2.78 -9.55 6.38
N GLN A 32 2.56 -8.28 6.70
CA GLN A 32 1.26 -7.79 7.14
C GLN A 32 0.52 -7.17 5.96
N VAL A 33 -0.73 -7.57 5.75
CA VAL A 33 -1.57 -7.03 4.67
C VAL A 33 -2.39 -5.87 5.20
N TYR A 34 -2.39 -4.75 4.46
CA TYR A 34 -3.21 -3.59 4.77
C TYR A 34 -4.69 -3.91 4.53
N ARG A 35 -5.51 -3.69 5.55
CA ARG A 35 -6.97 -3.89 5.48
C ARG A 35 -7.64 -2.65 4.86
N ASN A 36 -7.82 -2.68 3.53
CA ASN A 36 -8.40 -1.56 2.76
C ASN A 36 -9.94 -1.53 2.78
N ASP A 37 -10.57 -2.61 3.23
CA ASP A 37 -12.01 -2.72 3.51
C ASP A 37 -12.47 -1.74 4.60
N LEU A 38 -11.58 -1.37 5.54
CA LEU A 38 -11.83 -0.35 6.57
C LEU A 38 -11.67 1.10 6.08
N THR A 39 -11.33 1.33 4.81
CA THR A 39 -11.04 2.68 4.29
C THR A 39 -12.22 3.32 3.57
N TYR A 40 -13.21 2.54 3.13
CA TYR A 40 -14.36 3.03 2.38
C TYR A 40 -15.60 3.08 3.26
N THR A 41 -15.79 4.21 3.92
CA THR A 41 -17.02 4.80 4.52
C THR A 41 -16.77 5.42 5.91
N PHE A 42 -17.43 6.55 6.13
CA PHE A 42 -17.23 7.54 7.18
C PHE A 42 -17.78 7.06 8.54
N ASN A 43 -17.15 6.07 9.19
CA ASN A 43 -17.57 5.61 10.53
C ASN A 43 -16.43 5.69 11.57
N SER A 44 -16.80 6.13 12.77
CA SER A 44 -15.93 6.45 13.92
C SER A 44 -15.26 5.24 14.59
N GLU A 45 -15.66 4.02 14.22
CA GLU A 45 -15.11 2.74 14.71
C GLU A 45 -13.64 2.52 14.30
N ARG A 46 -13.11 3.30 13.34
CA ARG A 46 -11.72 3.22 12.84
C ARG A 46 -10.62 3.49 13.87
N LYS A 47 -10.93 4.10 15.03
CA LYS A 47 -9.88 4.45 16.01
C LYS A 47 -9.38 3.25 16.83
N LEU A 48 -10.14 2.16 16.90
CA LEU A 48 -9.83 1.03 17.80
C LEU A 48 -9.38 -0.24 17.07
N LEU A 49 -9.49 -0.29 15.74
CA LEU A 49 -9.16 -1.48 14.96
C LEU A 49 -7.76 -1.38 14.33
N PRO A 50 -6.93 -2.44 14.43
CA PRO A 50 -5.64 -2.48 13.77
C PRO A 50 -5.82 -2.45 12.25
N ARG A 51 -5.04 -1.58 11.59
CA ARG A 51 -5.05 -1.43 10.12
C ARG A 51 -4.29 -2.54 9.38
N TRP A 52 -3.56 -3.35 10.12
CA TRP A 52 -2.69 -4.41 9.63
C TRP A 52 -3.18 -5.76 10.13
N SER A 53 -3.08 -6.81 9.30
CA SER A 53 -3.33 -8.18 9.75
C SER A 53 -2.24 -8.67 10.71
N ALA A 54 -2.51 -9.75 11.43
CA ALA A 54 -1.44 -10.51 12.06
C ALA A 54 -0.44 -10.99 10.97
N PRO A 55 0.87 -11.09 11.31
CA PRO A 55 1.91 -11.58 10.39
C PRO A 55 1.71 -13.03 9.98
#